data_AF-A0A9D5WDD3-F1
#
_entry.id   AF-A0A9D5WDD3-F1
#
_cell.length_a   1.000
_cell.length_b   1.000
_cell.length_c   1.000
_cell.angle_alpha   90.00
_cell.angle_beta   90.00
_cell.angle_gamma   90.00
#
_symmetry.space_group_name_H-M   'P 1'
#
loop_
_entity.id
_entity.type
_entity.pdbx_description
1 polymer ?
#
loop_
_entity_poly.entity_id
_entity_poly.type
_entity_poly.pdbx_seq_one_letter_code
_entity_poly.pdbx_strand_id
1 'polypeptide(L)'
;MNNKNISEQYSNNIIPFFEILNEEDIRWIIDNGVEKIIGADNVIIDKSEEKSSLFVLIDGFVEAAHDTKKRLSVLGPGNFLGMNSYLIKTRPLLVFKAINEVTILELSADMLKQKIDSDPRFALRLYRALSISLVIRYNKSIEYINHISPEVVDNIAGNETMQKIIPILDEFKKLILKADKEAKQSGNISDETTDKVLCLSRSFSYEFYNQICSNNTLSTELKEVIGYRCQQEFLPYILLTNAANAMYSKPRGYAGDYLTIKMIYDNIPEGKSAVGVLIDTCFLEEPAAKAVRNRKNIIINEVRHLLENNSESNISITSLACGPAEEIFDIYTSLERTGKLKITLLDFDIQALAFVAEKLEKLKLNKNVTLLHQNLIYLLTKKEILQIKTQDLIYSIGLIDYFNDSFVVRLFNMIYGYLKPGGKIMIGNFHPRNTSRGYMDYILEWKLIYRTEEDMNRLFLESLFKRECTNIQFEEEGINLFAECIKE
;
A
#
# COMPACT_ATOMS: atom_id res chain seq x y z
N MET A 1 -20.48 -1.03 29.90
CA MET A 1 -20.72 0.34 29.38
C MET A 1 -19.68 0.60 28.31
N ASN A 2 -20.17 0.97 27.12
CA ASN A 2 -19.63 0.67 25.79
C ASN A 2 -18.18 1.06 25.50
N ASN A 3 -17.35 0.03 25.35
CA ASN A 3 -16.19 0.00 24.44
C ASN A 3 -16.72 -0.09 23.00
N LYS A 4 -16.50 0.94 22.17
CA LYS A 4 -16.50 0.85 20.70
C LYS A 4 -15.94 2.15 20.09
N ASN A 5 -15.07 1.95 19.09
CA ASN A 5 -14.68 2.88 18.03
C ASN A 5 -13.84 4.11 18.40
N ILE A 6 -12.51 3.94 18.43
CA ILE A 6 -11.54 5.01 18.12
C ILE A 6 -10.32 4.34 17.43
N SER A 7 -10.58 3.62 16.33
CA SER A 7 -9.62 2.73 15.65
C SER A 7 -9.19 3.22 14.26
N GLU A 8 -9.14 4.52 14.02
CA GLU A 8 -9.25 5.02 12.65
C GLU A 8 -8.19 5.99 12.14
N GLN A 9 -7.14 6.33 12.88
CA GLN A 9 -6.38 7.51 12.49
C GLN A 9 -4.86 7.28 12.36
N TYR A 10 -4.44 7.32 11.09
CA TYR A 10 -3.14 7.75 10.56
C TYR A 10 -2.01 6.71 10.41
N SER A 11 -2.03 6.02 9.28
CA SER A 11 -0.84 5.42 8.66
C SER A 11 -0.77 5.80 7.18
N ASN A 12 -0.29 7.01 6.90
CA ASN A 12 -0.06 7.48 5.53
C ASN A 12 1.39 7.93 5.29
N ASN A 13 1.97 7.39 4.22
CA ASN A 13 3.15 7.80 3.46
C ASN A 13 4.58 7.67 3.98
N ILE A 14 5.30 6.86 3.18
CA ILE A 14 6.68 6.97 2.68
C ILE A 14 7.80 6.70 3.68
N ILE A 15 8.66 5.75 3.30
CA ILE A 15 9.70 5.11 4.11
C ILE A 15 11.00 5.93 4.05
N PRO A 16 11.37 6.72 5.08
CA PRO A 16 12.58 7.56 5.01
C PRO A 16 13.86 6.72 5.10
N PHE A 17 13.77 5.54 5.72
CA PHE A 17 14.88 4.62 5.95
C PHE A 17 15.52 4.12 4.64
N PHE A 18 14.71 3.71 3.65
CA PHE A 18 15.20 3.17 2.37
C PHE A 18 15.36 4.21 1.26
N GLU A 19 14.94 5.45 1.51
CA GLU A 19 15.04 6.57 0.55
C GLU A 19 16.38 7.30 0.60
N ILE A 20 16.90 7.47 1.81
CA ILE A 20 18.03 8.38 2.07
C ILE A 20 19.33 7.60 2.28
N LEU A 21 19.22 6.39 2.83
CA LEU A 21 20.34 5.49 3.03
C LEU A 21 20.68 4.78 1.72
N ASN A 22 21.97 4.68 1.43
CA ASN A 22 22.44 3.92 0.27
C ASN A 22 22.53 2.42 0.61
N GLU A 23 22.85 1.58 -0.39
CA GLU A 23 22.94 0.14 -0.16
C GLU A 23 23.98 -0.28 0.89
N GLU A 24 25.10 0.44 0.98
CA GLU A 24 26.15 0.14 1.95
C GLU A 24 25.69 0.44 3.38
N ASP A 25 24.98 1.55 3.57
CA ASP A 25 24.39 1.93 4.85
C ASP A 25 23.35 0.91 5.30
N ILE A 26 22.44 0.52 4.39
CA ILE A 26 21.37 -0.43 4.69
C ILE A 26 21.96 -1.80 5.03
N ARG A 27 22.94 -2.28 4.24
CA ARG A 27 23.66 -3.53 4.54
C ARG A 27 24.35 -3.46 5.89
N TRP A 28 25.07 -2.38 6.17
CA TRP A 28 25.74 -2.22 7.47
C TRP A 28 24.74 -2.28 8.63
N ILE A 29 23.59 -1.59 8.51
CA ILE A 29 22.54 -1.60 9.53
C ILE A 29 22.03 -3.02 9.76
N ILE A 30 21.73 -3.76 8.69
CA ILE A 30 21.24 -5.14 8.76
C ILE A 30 22.27 -6.09 9.36
N ASP A 31 23.54 -5.97 8.95
CA ASP A 31 24.62 -6.89 9.37
C ASP A 31 25.05 -6.69 10.82
N ASN A 32 24.87 -5.48 11.36
CA ASN A 32 25.32 -5.12 12.71
C ASN A 32 24.16 -5.00 13.71
N GLY A 33 22.94 -4.82 13.23
CA GLY A 33 21.76 -4.76 14.08
C GLY A 33 21.40 -6.13 14.68
N VAL A 34 20.92 -6.10 15.92
CA VAL A 34 20.45 -7.31 16.62
C VAL A 34 18.99 -7.51 16.28
N GLU A 35 18.68 -8.55 15.50
CA GLU A 35 17.31 -8.92 15.20
C GLU A 35 16.61 -9.46 16.47
N LYS A 36 15.39 -8.99 16.71
CA LYS A 36 14.52 -9.44 17.79
C LYS A 36 13.13 -9.70 17.26
N ILE A 37 12.63 -10.89 17.56
CA ILE A 37 11.24 -11.28 17.31
C ILE A 37 10.46 -11.06 18.60
N ILE A 38 9.40 -10.26 18.53
CA ILE A 38 8.55 -9.87 19.64
C ILE A 38 7.15 -10.40 19.36
N GLY A 39 6.65 -11.30 20.22
CA GLY A 39 5.30 -11.83 20.07
C GLY A 39 4.23 -10.76 20.29
N ALA A 40 3.04 -11.00 19.73
CA ALA A 40 1.88 -10.12 19.87
C ALA A 40 1.62 -9.74 21.33
N ASP A 41 1.15 -8.51 21.54
CA ASP A 41 0.85 -7.92 22.84
C ASP A 41 2.04 -7.73 23.80
N ASN A 42 3.28 -7.95 23.37
CA ASN A 42 4.45 -7.65 24.18
C ASN A 42 4.94 -6.21 23.97
N VAL A 43 5.47 -5.60 25.04
CA VAL A 43 6.05 -4.26 24.99
C VAL A 43 7.45 -4.33 24.38
N ILE A 44 7.70 -3.46 23.41
CA ILE A 44 8.98 -3.30 22.71
C ILE A 44 9.82 -2.21 23.39
N ILE A 45 9.21 -1.07 23.72
CA ILE A 45 9.85 0.05 24.43
C ILE A 45 8.88 0.52 25.51
N ASP A 46 9.37 0.60 26.75
CA ASP A 46 8.60 1.12 27.89
C ASP A 46 9.15 2.48 28.36
N LYS A 47 8.30 3.29 29.00
CA LYS A 47 8.68 4.60 29.56
C LYS A 47 9.72 4.51 30.69
N SER A 48 9.81 3.35 31.34
CA SER A 48 10.78 3.06 32.39
C SER A 48 12.15 2.65 31.86
N GLU A 49 12.26 2.30 30.57
CA GLU A 49 13.55 1.90 30.00
C GLU A 49 14.47 3.13 29.81
N GLU A 50 15.71 3.00 30.27
CA GLU A 50 16.78 3.98 30.03
C GLU A 50 17.58 3.69 28.74
N LYS A 51 17.15 2.69 27.97
CA LYS A 51 17.86 2.26 26.76
C LYS A 51 17.85 3.37 25.72
N SER A 52 19.04 3.71 25.24
CA SER A 52 19.27 4.68 24.17
C SER A 52 19.39 4.02 22.79
N SER A 53 18.78 2.86 22.57
CA SER A 53 18.84 2.14 21.29
C SER A 53 17.89 2.77 20.27
N LEU A 54 18.26 2.68 18.99
CA LEU A 54 17.39 2.97 17.86
C LEU A 54 16.90 1.64 17.29
N PHE A 55 15.60 1.49 17.05
CA PHE A 55 15.06 0.27 16.47
C PHE A 55 14.51 0.55 15.08
N VAL A 56 14.73 -0.36 14.15
CA VAL A 56 14.09 -0.37 12.83
C VAL A 56 13.03 -1.46 12.85
N LEU A 57 11.77 -1.10 12.61
CA LEU A 57 10.70 -2.07 12.45
C LEU A 57 10.85 -2.74 11.09
N ILE A 58 11.08 -4.06 11.06
CA ILE A 58 11.34 -4.78 9.82
C ILE A 58 10.12 -5.56 9.34
N ASP A 59 9.38 -6.14 10.28
CA ASP A 59 8.16 -6.87 10.00
C ASP A 59 7.16 -6.72 11.16
N GLY A 60 5.87 -6.82 10.86
CA GLY A 60 4.77 -6.63 11.81
C GLY A 60 4.45 -5.17 12.14
N PHE A 61 3.48 -4.99 13.05
CA PHE A 61 2.90 -3.70 13.42
C PHE A 61 3.04 -3.40 14.91
N VAL A 62 3.35 -2.15 15.21
CA VAL A 62 3.60 -1.67 16.56
C VAL A 62 2.66 -0.52 16.88
N GLU A 63 1.93 -0.61 17.98
CA GLU A 63 1.20 0.54 18.53
C GLU A 63 2.15 1.43 19.34
N ALA A 64 2.08 2.74 19.14
CA ALA A 64 2.66 3.74 20.02
C ALA A 64 1.56 4.34 20.90
N ALA A 65 1.75 4.35 22.21
CA ALA A 65 0.72 4.72 23.18
C ALA A 65 1.30 5.60 24.30
N HIS A 66 0.48 6.48 24.89
CA HIS A 66 0.91 7.22 26.07
C HIS A 66 0.91 6.31 27.32
N ASP A 67 -0.03 5.40 27.42
CA ASP A 67 -0.12 4.37 28.47
C ASP A 67 -0.80 3.13 27.89
N THR A 68 -0.96 2.06 28.69
CA THR A 68 -1.60 0.81 28.23
C THR A 68 -3.08 0.96 27.86
N LYS A 69 -3.67 2.16 27.95
CA LYS A 69 -5.08 2.43 27.70
C LYS A 69 -5.31 3.39 26.53
N LYS A 70 -4.32 4.23 26.17
CA LYS A 70 -4.45 5.26 25.13
C LYS A 70 -3.42 5.11 24.03
N ARG A 71 -3.81 4.38 22.98
CA ARG A 71 -3.11 4.27 21.69
C ARG A 71 -3.10 5.63 20.98
N LEU A 72 -1.95 6.02 20.44
CA LEU A 72 -1.75 7.27 19.70
C LEU A 72 -1.52 7.03 18.21
N SER A 73 -0.77 6.00 17.84
CA SER A 73 -0.52 5.66 16.42
C SER A 73 -0.15 4.19 16.23
N VAL A 74 -0.21 3.72 14.99
CA VAL A 74 0.30 2.41 14.58
C VAL A 74 1.45 2.62 13.58
N LEU A 75 2.53 1.88 13.79
CA LEU A 75 3.75 1.92 12.97
C LEU A 75 3.94 0.56 12.32
N GLY A 76 4.25 0.55 11.03
CA GLY A 76 4.56 -0.66 10.26
C GLY A 76 6.02 -0.71 9.80
N PRO A 77 6.41 -1.74 9.04
CA PRO A 77 7.76 -1.94 8.54
C PRO A 77 8.38 -0.68 7.92
N GLY A 78 9.68 -0.47 8.13
CA GLY A 78 10.45 0.70 7.71
C GLY A 78 10.41 1.90 8.67
N ASN A 79 9.65 1.83 9.76
CA ASN A 79 9.62 2.89 10.78
C ASN A 79 10.73 2.76 11.82
N PHE A 80 11.26 3.90 12.26
CA PHE A 80 12.15 3.95 13.42
C PHE A 80 11.37 4.06 14.74
N LEU A 81 11.78 3.29 15.75
CA LEU A 81 11.30 3.39 17.13
C LEU A 81 12.45 3.89 18.03
N GLY A 82 12.11 4.55 19.14
CA GLY A 82 13.12 5.02 20.11
C GLY A 82 13.94 6.24 19.68
N MET A 83 13.60 6.93 18.58
CA MET A 83 14.36 8.08 18.06
C MET A 83 14.64 9.17 19.10
N ASN A 84 13.66 9.52 19.93
CA ASN A 84 13.82 10.56 20.96
C ASN A 84 14.86 10.15 22.01
N SER A 85 14.81 8.88 22.44
CA SER A 85 15.76 8.32 23.40
C SER A 85 17.15 8.20 22.82
N TYR A 86 17.26 7.85 21.54
CA TYR A 86 18.55 7.81 20.85
C TYR A 86 19.17 9.21 20.66
N LEU A 87 18.42 10.16 20.09
CA LEU A 87 18.91 11.48 19.67
C LEU A 87 19.13 12.45 20.83
N ILE A 88 18.16 12.54 21.75
CA ILE A 88 18.13 13.55 22.81
C ILE A 88 18.53 12.93 24.17
N LYS A 89 18.77 11.61 24.22
CA LYS A 89 19.16 10.88 25.45
C LYS A 89 18.14 11.07 26.58
N THR A 90 16.86 11.05 26.24
CA THR A 90 15.73 11.17 27.17
C THR A 90 14.98 9.86 27.30
N ARG A 91 14.22 9.68 28.39
CA ARG A 91 13.34 8.50 28.52
C ARG A 91 12.25 8.50 27.44
N PRO A 92 11.82 7.33 26.95
CA PRO A 92 10.73 7.24 25.99
C PRO A 92 9.48 7.96 26.50
N LEU A 93 8.90 8.82 25.67
CA LEU A 93 7.64 9.51 26.00
C LEU A 93 6.41 8.65 25.76
N LEU A 94 6.57 7.55 25.00
CA LEU A 94 5.53 6.63 24.57
C LEU A 94 5.96 5.19 24.88
N VAL A 95 4.97 4.36 25.15
CA VAL A 95 5.09 2.90 25.16
C VAL A 95 4.88 2.40 23.75
N PHE A 96 5.72 1.48 23.28
CA PHE A 96 5.57 0.81 22.00
C PHE A 96 5.27 -0.66 22.23
N LYS A 97 4.17 -1.19 21.68
CA LYS A 97 3.71 -2.56 21.91
C LYS A 97 3.43 -3.25 20.58
N ALA A 98 3.80 -4.53 20.47
CA ALA A 98 3.55 -5.33 19.27
C ALA A 98 2.05 -5.63 19.14
N ILE A 99 1.46 -5.38 17.97
CA ILE A 99 0.06 -5.69 17.65
C ILE A 99 -0.05 -7.16 17.21
N ASN A 100 0.90 -7.61 16.39
CA ASN A 100 1.09 -8.99 15.97
C ASN A 100 2.52 -9.42 16.31
N GLU A 101 2.95 -10.59 15.82
CA GLU A 101 4.38 -10.91 15.84
C GLU A 101 5.15 -9.84 15.02
N VAL A 102 6.17 -9.28 15.65
CA VAL A 102 6.93 -8.15 15.13
C VAL A 102 8.40 -8.52 15.11
N THR A 103 9.05 -8.26 13.98
CA THR A 103 10.51 -8.34 13.87
C THR A 103 11.08 -6.92 13.87
N ILE A 104 11.93 -6.62 14.85
CA ILE A 104 12.68 -5.38 14.92
C ILE A 104 14.18 -5.65 14.80
N LEU A 105 14.90 -4.65 14.30
CA LEU A 105 16.34 -4.62 14.28
C LEU A 105 16.81 -3.56 15.29
N GLU A 106 17.44 -4.00 16.38
CA GLU A 106 17.98 -3.10 17.40
C GLU A 106 19.39 -2.63 17.00
N LEU A 107 19.57 -1.32 16.96
CA LEU A 107 20.84 -0.65 16.78
C LEU A 107 21.24 0.02 18.09
N SER A 108 22.25 -0.52 18.77
CA SER A 108 22.70 0.05 20.05
C SER A 108 23.33 1.42 19.86
N ALA A 109 23.21 2.28 20.88
CA ALA A 109 23.76 3.63 20.85
C ALA A 109 25.27 3.64 20.60
N ASP A 110 26.00 2.71 21.22
CA ASP A 110 27.46 2.62 21.13
C ASP A 110 27.91 2.20 19.74
N MET A 111 27.22 1.23 19.13
CA MET A 111 27.48 0.78 17.78
C MET A 111 27.23 1.90 16.76
N LEU A 112 26.10 2.60 16.88
CA LEU A 112 25.79 3.74 16.03
C LEU A 112 26.83 4.86 16.20
N LYS A 113 27.24 5.14 17.43
CA LYS A 113 28.27 6.14 17.71
C LYS A 113 29.59 5.79 17.03
N GLN A 114 30.08 4.56 17.18
CA GLN A 114 31.30 4.11 16.52
C GLN A 114 31.22 4.26 15.00
N LYS A 115 30.09 3.87 14.40
CA LYS A 115 29.90 4.00 12.95
C LYS A 115 29.87 5.46 12.51
N ILE A 116 29.13 6.31 13.22
CA ILE A 116 29.04 7.76 12.95
C ILE A 116 30.41 8.42 13.05
N ASP A 117 31.20 8.09 14.07
CA ASP A 117 32.54 8.62 14.28
C ASP A 117 33.51 8.17 13.18
N SER A 118 33.36 6.93 12.68
CA SER A 118 34.20 6.35 11.63
C SER A 118 33.81 6.74 10.20
N ASP A 119 32.55 7.10 9.97
CA ASP A 119 31.97 7.33 8.63
C ASP A 119 31.06 8.58 8.64
N PRO A 120 31.63 9.77 8.42
CA PRO A 120 30.87 11.01 8.38
C PRO A 120 29.79 11.06 7.29
N ARG A 121 29.95 10.27 6.21
CA ARG A 121 28.97 10.22 5.12
C ARG A 121 27.75 9.40 5.52
N PHE A 122 27.96 8.26 6.19
CA PHE A 122 26.87 7.51 6.82
C PHE A 122 26.13 8.38 7.84
N ALA A 123 26.87 9.10 8.70
CA ALA A 123 26.29 10.01 9.69
C ALA A 123 25.35 11.04 9.05
N LEU A 124 25.80 11.71 7.99
CA LEU A 124 24.99 12.70 7.25
C LEU A 124 23.68 12.09 6.74
N ARG A 125 23.73 10.91 6.12
CA ARG A 125 22.53 10.24 5.57
C ARG A 125 21.61 9.74 6.67
N LEU A 126 22.14 9.16 7.74
CA LEU A 126 21.36 8.71 8.89
C LEU A 126 20.64 9.88 9.56
N TYR A 127 21.35 10.98 9.87
CA TYR A 127 20.72 12.14 10.49
C TYR A 127 19.69 12.79 9.57
N ARG A 128 19.92 12.80 8.25
CA ARG A 128 18.93 13.25 7.28
C ARG A 128 17.68 12.37 7.28
N ALA A 129 17.84 11.04 7.33
CA ALA A 129 16.74 10.08 7.42
C ALA A 129 15.92 10.25 8.70
N LEU A 130 16.59 10.40 9.85
CA LEU A 130 15.93 10.65 11.13
C LEU A 130 15.20 12.01 11.14
N SER A 131 15.82 13.06 10.60
CA SER A 131 15.22 14.40 10.55
C SER A 131 13.97 14.42 9.67
N ILE A 132 14.02 13.81 8.48
CA ILE A 132 12.85 13.70 7.60
C ILE A 132 11.75 12.87 8.27
N SER A 133 12.10 11.75 8.93
CA SER A 133 11.14 10.94 9.70
C SER A 133 10.44 11.76 10.80
N LEU A 134 11.20 12.59 11.53
CA LEU A 134 10.67 13.44 12.59
C LEU A 134 9.79 14.57 12.03
N VAL A 135 10.19 15.22 10.93
CA VAL A 135 9.40 16.26 10.27
C VAL A 135 8.09 15.70 9.75
N ILE A 136 8.09 14.50 9.15
CA ILE A 136 6.85 13.82 8.72
C ILE A 136 5.92 13.57 9.92
N ARG A 137 6.45 13.09 11.05
CA ARG A 137 5.64 12.88 12.27
C ARG A 137 5.14 14.19 12.88
N TYR A 138 5.96 15.24 12.85
CA TYR A 138 5.59 16.56 13.33
C TYR A 138 4.48 17.17 12.46
N ASN A 139 4.63 17.14 11.13
CA ASN A 139 3.61 17.63 10.20
C ASN A 139 2.29 16.91 10.41
N LYS A 140 2.29 15.58 10.60
CA LYS A 140 1.08 14.83 10.98
C LYS A 140 0.45 15.29 12.29
N SER A 141 1.29 15.62 13.28
CA SER A 141 0.81 16.13 14.57
C SER A 141 0.20 17.53 14.42
N ILE A 142 0.77 18.37 13.55
CA ILE A 142 0.26 19.70 13.22
C ILE A 142 -1.00 19.62 12.36
N GLU A 143 -1.08 18.70 11.40
CA GLU A 143 -2.29 18.39 10.64
C GLU A 143 -3.41 18.02 11.61
N TYR A 144 -3.16 17.10 12.54
CA TYR A 144 -4.11 16.75 13.61
C TYR A 144 -4.56 17.95 14.45
N ILE A 145 -3.65 18.88 14.78
CA ILE A 145 -3.98 20.09 15.53
C ILE A 145 -4.79 21.08 14.67
N ASN A 146 -4.42 21.27 13.41
CA ASN A 146 -5.13 22.13 12.47
C ASN A 146 -6.53 21.59 12.16
N HIS A 147 -6.70 20.26 12.18
CA HIS A 147 -8.01 19.59 12.08
C HIS A 147 -8.95 19.93 13.25
N ILE A 148 -8.44 20.46 14.37
CA ILE A 148 -9.24 20.87 15.54
C ILE A 148 -9.64 22.36 15.45
N SER A 149 -9.03 23.17 14.56
CA SER A 149 -9.35 24.59 14.39
C SER A 149 -10.16 24.87 13.12
N PRO A 150 -11.51 24.84 13.18
CA PRO A 150 -12.36 25.16 12.03
C PRO A 150 -12.14 26.57 11.44
N GLU A 151 -11.60 27.52 12.22
CA GLU A 151 -11.41 28.92 11.81
C GLU A 151 -10.34 29.14 10.72
N VAL A 152 -9.39 28.19 10.56
CA VAL A 152 -8.32 28.30 9.55
C VAL A 152 -8.84 28.02 8.13
N VAL A 153 -9.89 27.20 8.00
CA VAL A 153 -10.44 26.76 6.72
C VAL A 153 -11.33 27.83 6.09
N ASP A 154 -12.04 28.61 6.89
CA ASP A 154 -12.99 29.62 6.39
C ASP A 154 -12.31 30.86 5.80
N ASN A 155 -11.03 31.10 6.12
CA ASN A 155 -10.32 32.34 5.77
C ASN A 155 -9.32 32.25 4.60
N ILE A 156 -9.03 31.08 4.02
CA ILE A 156 -7.98 30.93 3.02
C ILE A 156 -8.44 30.03 1.87
N ALA A 157 -8.37 30.54 0.63
CA ALA A 157 -8.35 29.91 -0.72
C ALA A 157 -9.19 28.63 -1.02
N GLY A 158 -9.36 27.70 -0.08
CA GLY A 158 -10.28 26.57 -0.12
C GLY A 158 -11.77 26.94 -0.13
N ASN A 159 -12.12 28.23 -0.06
CA ASN A 159 -13.52 28.67 -0.17
C ASN A 159 -14.10 28.37 -1.57
N GLU A 160 -13.40 28.69 -2.67
CA GLU A 160 -13.91 28.42 -4.03
C GLU A 160 -13.98 26.91 -4.34
N THR A 161 -12.96 26.15 -3.94
CA THR A 161 -12.95 24.69 -4.07
C THR A 161 -14.07 24.05 -3.25
N MET A 162 -14.20 24.41 -1.96
CA MET A 162 -15.26 23.87 -1.11
C MET A 162 -16.65 24.33 -1.57
N GLN A 163 -16.81 25.53 -2.13
CA GLN A 163 -18.09 25.98 -2.71
C GLN A 163 -18.60 25.05 -3.82
N LYS A 164 -17.71 24.38 -4.56
CA LYS A 164 -18.08 23.38 -5.56
C LYS A 164 -18.36 22.00 -4.97
N ILE A 165 -17.66 21.64 -3.90
CA ILE A 165 -17.76 20.31 -3.26
C ILE A 165 -18.94 20.22 -2.27
N ILE A 166 -19.19 21.26 -1.47
CA ILE A 166 -20.22 21.29 -0.42
C ILE A 166 -21.61 20.94 -0.94
N PRO A 167 -22.10 21.50 -2.07
CA PRO A 167 -23.43 21.17 -2.58
C PRO A 167 -23.59 19.67 -2.87
N ILE A 168 -22.55 19.04 -3.42
CA ILE A 168 -22.53 17.60 -3.74
C ILE A 168 -22.57 16.77 -2.44
N LEU A 169 -21.79 17.16 -1.43
CA LEU A 169 -21.81 16.50 -0.11
C LEU A 169 -23.18 16.62 0.59
N ASP A 170 -23.80 17.80 0.53
CA ASP A 170 -25.11 18.04 1.13
C ASP A 170 -26.21 17.23 0.44
N GLU A 171 -26.16 17.14 -0.89
CA GLU A 171 -27.06 16.28 -1.66
C GLU A 171 -26.83 14.80 -1.33
N PHE A 172 -25.57 14.37 -1.19
CA PHE A 172 -25.22 13.00 -0.84
C PHE A 172 -25.82 12.62 0.51
N LYS A 173 -25.62 13.44 1.55
CA LYS A 173 -26.21 13.21 2.88
C LYS A 173 -27.75 13.10 2.82
N LYS A 174 -28.41 13.96 2.05
CA LYS A 174 -29.89 13.91 1.87
C LYS A 174 -30.33 12.60 1.23
N LEU A 175 -29.63 12.14 0.20
CA LEU A 175 -29.93 10.87 -0.46
C LEU A 175 -29.67 9.67 0.45
N ILE A 176 -28.58 9.67 1.23
CA ILE A 176 -28.31 8.60 2.18
C ILE A 176 -29.37 8.54 3.29
N LEU A 177 -29.83 9.70 3.79
CA LEU A 177 -30.96 9.76 4.73
C LEU A 177 -32.27 9.24 4.13
N LYS A 178 -32.51 9.50 2.83
CA LYS A 178 -33.65 8.93 2.10
C LYS A 178 -33.52 7.41 1.98
N ALA A 179 -32.35 6.92 1.58
CA ALA A 179 -32.05 5.50 1.45
C ALA A 179 -32.23 4.75 2.78
N ASP A 180 -31.73 5.31 3.89
CA ASP A 180 -31.92 4.73 5.23
C ASP A 180 -33.41 4.65 5.63
N LYS A 181 -34.21 5.69 5.32
CA LYS A 181 -35.65 5.68 5.57
C LYS A 181 -36.37 4.62 4.74
N GLU A 182 -36.06 4.50 3.45
CA GLU A 182 -36.62 3.47 2.56
C GLU A 182 -36.30 2.07 3.11
N ALA A 183 -35.02 1.80 3.41
CA ALA A 183 -34.58 0.52 3.95
C ALA A 183 -35.29 0.16 5.26
N LYS A 184 -35.52 1.12 6.16
CA LYS A 184 -36.23 0.89 7.42
C LYS A 184 -37.73 0.61 7.24
N GLN A 185 -38.35 1.13 6.18
CA GLN A 185 -39.79 0.99 5.93
C GLN A 185 -40.14 -0.28 5.14
N SER A 186 -39.35 -0.60 4.12
CA SER A 186 -39.65 -1.68 3.17
C SER A 186 -38.66 -2.85 3.24
N GLY A 187 -37.57 -2.72 4.01
CA GLY A 187 -36.46 -3.68 4.05
C GLY A 187 -35.43 -3.49 2.93
N ASN A 188 -35.71 -2.65 1.92
CA ASN A 188 -34.85 -2.42 0.75
C ASN A 188 -34.75 -0.94 0.38
N ILE A 189 -33.71 -0.56 -0.34
CA ILE A 189 -33.56 0.78 -0.95
C ILE A 189 -34.13 0.70 -2.37
N SER A 190 -34.89 1.71 -2.82
CA SER A 190 -35.44 1.71 -4.17
C SER A 190 -34.34 1.85 -5.23
N ASP A 191 -34.58 1.29 -6.42
CA ASP A 191 -33.66 1.42 -7.57
C ASP A 191 -33.41 2.88 -7.93
N GLU A 192 -34.45 3.73 -7.89
CA GLU A 192 -34.33 5.17 -8.16
C GLU A 192 -33.37 5.87 -7.18
N THR A 193 -33.47 5.55 -5.88
CA THR A 193 -32.57 6.13 -4.86
C THR A 193 -31.14 5.57 -5.02
N THR A 194 -31.01 4.28 -5.31
CA THR A 194 -29.72 3.62 -5.57
C THR A 194 -28.99 4.26 -6.74
N ASP A 195 -29.67 4.44 -7.88
CA ASP A 195 -29.09 5.05 -9.08
C ASP A 195 -28.64 6.50 -8.84
N LYS A 196 -29.44 7.27 -8.09
CA LYS A 196 -29.09 8.65 -7.72
C LYS A 196 -27.85 8.71 -6.84
N VAL A 197 -27.72 7.81 -5.87
CA VAL A 197 -26.54 7.74 -4.99
C VAL A 197 -25.30 7.35 -5.79
N LEU A 198 -25.39 6.35 -6.66
CA LEU A 198 -24.27 5.94 -7.52
C LEU A 198 -23.84 7.05 -8.48
N CYS A 199 -24.79 7.74 -9.11
CA CYS A 199 -24.51 8.87 -9.99
C CYS A 199 -23.80 10.00 -9.23
N LEU A 200 -24.33 10.39 -8.08
CA LEU A 200 -23.76 11.46 -7.27
C LEU A 200 -22.38 11.10 -6.71
N SER A 201 -22.16 9.83 -6.33
CA SER A 201 -20.83 9.36 -5.90
C SER A 201 -19.79 9.54 -7.00
N ARG A 202 -20.14 9.18 -8.25
CA ARG A 202 -19.26 9.37 -9.41
C ARG A 202 -19.02 10.85 -9.71
N SER A 203 -20.06 11.69 -9.62
CA SER A 203 -19.93 13.14 -9.76
C SER A 203 -19.01 13.74 -8.70
N PHE A 204 -19.13 13.30 -7.43
CA PHE A 204 -18.21 13.70 -6.38
C PHE A 204 -16.79 13.26 -6.70
N SER A 205 -16.55 11.99 -7.08
CA SER A 205 -15.21 11.46 -7.39
C SER A 205 -14.50 12.33 -8.43
N TYR A 206 -15.21 12.61 -9.53
CA TYR A 206 -14.71 13.42 -10.63
C TYR A 206 -14.45 14.88 -10.22
N GLU A 207 -15.41 15.53 -9.55
CA GLU A 207 -15.26 16.92 -9.13
C GLU A 207 -14.14 17.06 -8.09
N PHE A 208 -14.06 16.13 -7.14
CA PHE A 208 -13.03 16.11 -6.11
C PHE A 208 -11.63 15.94 -6.69
N TYR A 209 -11.45 15.05 -7.66
CA TYR A 209 -10.21 14.93 -8.42
C TYR A 209 -9.86 16.23 -9.15
N ASN A 210 -10.83 16.87 -9.80
CA ASN A 210 -10.58 18.12 -10.52
C ASN A 210 -10.19 19.27 -9.59
N GLN A 211 -10.82 19.36 -8.43
CA GLN A 211 -10.55 20.44 -7.50
C GLN A 211 -9.27 20.22 -6.69
N ILE A 212 -8.89 18.99 -6.37
CA ILE A 212 -7.73 18.69 -5.51
C ILE A 212 -6.53 18.18 -6.29
N CYS A 213 -6.72 17.16 -7.13
CA CYS A 213 -5.62 16.45 -7.77
C CYS A 213 -5.09 17.20 -9.00
N SER A 214 -5.98 17.65 -9.90
CA SER A 214 -5.56 18.35 -11.13
C SER A 214 -5.34 19.85 -10.94
N ASN A 215 -5.77 20.42 -9.82
CA ASN A 215 -5.53 21.83 -9.49
C ASN A 215 -4.10 22.04 -8.97
N ASN A 216 -3.26 22.64 -9.83
CA ASN A 216 -1.86 22.96 -9.52
C ASN A 216 -1.70 24.25 -8.70
N THR A 217 -2.77 25.01 -8.45
CA THR A 217 -2.72 26.27 -7.68
C THR A 217 -2.86 26.05 -6.17
N LEU A 218 -3.44 24.91 -5.75
CA LEU A 218 -3.56 24.55 -4.35
C LEU A 218 -2.22 24.03 -3.82
N SER A 219 -1.76 24.60 -2.71
CA SER A 219 -0.66 24.05 -1.92
C SER A 219 -1.02 22.69 -1.33
N THR A 220 -0.02 21.83 -1.10
CA THR A 220 -0.20 20.51 -0.49
C THR A 220 -0.98 20.57 0.83
N GLU A 221 -0.69 21.56 1.68
CA GLU A 221 -1.34 21.73 2.98
C GLU A 221 -2.86 21.96 2.84
N LEU A 222 -3.26 22.79 1.87
CA LEU A 222 -4.67 23.05 1.59
C LEU A 222 -5.38 21.80 1.05
N LYS A 223 -4.70 21.01 0.21
CA LYS A 223 -5.26 19.74 -0.30
C LYS A 223 -5.55 18.77 0.85
N GLU A 224 -4.63 18.63 1.81
CA GLU A 224 -4.82 17.80 3.00
C GLU A 224 -5.99 18.29 3.87
N VAL A 225 -6.10 19.61 4.08
CA VAL A 225 -7.20 20.20 4.88
C VAL A 225 -8.57 19.97 4.24
N ILE A 226 -8.70 20.24 2.93
CA ILE A 226 -9.94 20.01 2.17
C ILE A 226 -10.27 18.51 2.16
N GLY A 227 -9.24 17.68 1.95
CA GLY A 227 -9.31 16.23 1.96
C GLY A 227 -9.89 15.68 3.25
N TYR A 228 -9.30 16.09 4.37
CA TYR A 228 -9.75 15.71 5.70
C TYR A 228 -11.20 16.14 5.98
N ARG A 229 -11.57 17.37 5.61
CA ARG A 229 -12.95 17.85 5.79
C ARG A 229 -13.95 16.97 5.06
N CYS A 230 -13.64 16.59 3.82
CA CYS A 230 -14.50 15.68 3.06
C CYS A 230 -14.49 14.28 3.69
N GLN A 231 -13.33 13.77 4.11
CA GLN A 231 -13.23 12.48 4.78
C GLN A 231 -14.13 12.40 6.01
N GLN A 232 -14.19 13.43 6.87
CA GLN A 232 -15.06 13.44 8.05
C GLN A 232 -16.54 13.26 7.70
N GLU A 233 -16.95 13.71 6.51
CA GLU A 233 -18.31 13.55 6.02
C GLU A 233 -18.59 12.14 5.50
N PHE A 234 -17.57 11.47 4.94
CA PHE A 234 -17.68 10.09 4.45
C PHE A 234 -17.46 9.03 5.52
N LEU A 235 -16.66 9.34 6.56
CA LEU A 235 -16.18 8.39 7.55
C LEU A 235 -17.30 7.58 8.24
N PRO A 236 -18.42 8.18 8.67
CA PRO A 236 -19.52 7.41 9.27
C PRO A 236 -20.10 6.35 8.35
N TYR A 237 -20.03 6.58 7.03
CA TYR A 237 -20.55 5.66 6.01
C TYR A 237 -19.52 4.62 5.59
N ILE A 238 -18.25 5.01 5.48
CA ILE A 238 -17.12 4.07 5.26
C ILE A 238 -17.13 2.99 6.32
N LEU A 239 -17.31 3.36 7.59
CA LEU A 239 -17.40 2.43 8.72
C LEU A 239 -18.55 1.41 8.64
N LEU A 240 -19.55 1.65 7.80
CA LEU A 240 -20.66 0.72 7.57
C LEU A 240 -20.36 -0.29 6.48
N THR A 241 -19.32 -0.09 5.66
CA THR A 241 -18.99 -0.96 4.54
C THR A 241 -18.01 -2.06 4.94
N ASN A 242 -17.78 -3.01 4.04
CA ASN A 242 -16.73 -4.01 4.17
C ASN A 242 -15.44 -3.57 3.46
N ALA A 243 -15.48 -3.43 2.13
CA ALA A 243 -14.28 -3.18 1.32
C ALA A 243 -13.67 -1.80 1.59
N ALA A 244 -14.48 -0.74 1.58
CA ALA A 244 -13.97 0.62 1.83
C ALA A 244 -13.43 0.78 3.26
N ASN A 245 -14.09 0.18 4.26
CA ASN A 245 -13.57 0.13 5.63
C ASN A 245 -12.22 -0.59 5.71
N ALA A 246 -12.03 -1.69 4.98
CA ALA A 246 -10.75 -2.40 4.95
C ALA A 246 -9.64 -1.54 4.33
N MET A 247 -9.92 -0.85 3.21
CA MET A 247 -9.00 0.10 2.58
C MET A 247 -8.58 1.23 3.53
N TYR A 248 -9.55 1.79 4.27
CA TYR A 248 -9.33 2.91 5.18
C TYR A 248 -8.62 2.49 6.48
N SER A 249 -9.14 1.46 7.15
CA SER A 249 -8.62 1.01 8.45
C SER A 249 -7.29 0.28 8.35
N LYS A 250 -6.93 -0.23 7.16
CA LYS A 250 -5.64 -0.87 6.85
C LYS A 250 -5.31 -1.92 7.92
N PRO A 251 -6.10 -3.00 8.05
CA PRO A 251 -5.94 -3.97 9.14
C PRO A 251 -4.54 -4.60 9.18
N ARG A 252 -3.85 -4.60 8.03
CA ARG A 252 -2.47 -5.07 7.84
C ARG A 252 -1.49 -3.93 7.59
N GLY A 253 -1.83 -2.72 8.03
CA GLY A 253 -1.00 -1.50 7.97
C GLY A 253 -0.78 -0.87 6.59
N TYR A 254 -1.36 -1.41 5.52
CA TYR A 254 -1.44 -0.77 4.21
C TYR A 254 -2.81 -1.07 3.57
N ALA A 255 -3.25 -0.21 2.65
CA ALA A 255 -4.62 -0.23 2.12
C ALA A 255 -4.85 -1.34 1.07
N GLY A 256 -3.82 -1.64 0.26
CA GLY A 256 -3.88 -2.67 -0.77
C GLY A 256 -3.52 -4.07 -0.27
N ASP A 257 -3.86 -4.43 0.96
CA ASP A 257 -3.55 -5.76 1.50
C ASP A 257 -4.29 -6.89 0.77
N TYR A 258 -3.82 -8.13 0.92
CA TYR A 258 -4.32 -9.24 0.10
C TYR A 258 -5.83 -9.47 0.26
N LEU A 259 -6.38 -9.23 1.45
CA LEU A 259 -7.80 -9.41 1.72
C LEU A 259 -8.61 -8.26 1.14
N THR A 260 -8.12 -7.02 1.28
CA THR A 260 -8.74 -5.86 0.65
C THR A 260 -8.77 -6.01 -0.87
N ILE A 261 -7.65 -6.43 -1.49
CA ILE A 261 -7.58 -6.72 -2.93
C ILE A 261 -8.53 -7.87 -3.31
N LYS A 262 -8.65 -8.90 -2.47
CA LYS A 262 -9.60 -10.00 -2.69
C LYS A 262 -11.06 -9.51 -2.67
N MET A 263 -11.44 -8.63 -1.74
CA MET A 263 -12.77 -8.02 -1.71
C MET A 263 -13.07 -7.25 -3.01
N ILE A 264 -12.08 -6.48 -3.51
CA ILE A 264 -12.22 -5.77 -4.79
C ILE A 264 -12.39 -6.77 -5.95
N TYR A 265 -11.64 -7.88 -5.95
CA TYR A 265 -11.77 -8.93 -6.97
C TYR A 265 -13.12 -9.62 -6.97
N ASP A 266 -13.67 -9.90 -5.79
CA ASP A 266 -14.99 -10.54 -5.65
C ASP A 266 -16.11 -9.65 -6.17
N ASN A 267 -15.97 -8.34 -5.99
CA ASN A 267 -16.97 -7.35 -6.39
C ASN A 267 -18.36 -7.64 -5.80
N ILE A 268 -18.38 -8.11 -4.54
CA ILE A 268 -19.61 -8.38 -3.79
C ILE A 268 -19.74 -7.28 -2.73
N PRO A 269 -20.68 -6.33 -2.90
CA PRO A 269 -20.90 -5.28 -1.93
C PRO A 269 -21.41 -5.84 -0.60
N GLU A 270 -20.76 -5.48 0.50
CA GLU A 270 -21.14 -5.92 1.83
C GLU A 270 -21.12 -4.77 2.84
N GLY A 271 -21.97 -4.85 3.87
CA GLY A 271 -22.02 -3.82 4.89
C GLY A 271 -22.92 -4.17 6.08
N LYS A 272 -22.81 -3.37 7.15
CA LYS A 272 -23.56 -3.52 8.41
C LYS A 272 -25.05 -3.17 8.27
N SER A 273 -25.46 -2.58 7.15
CA SER A 273 -26.83 -2.18 6.82
C SER A 273 -27.02 -2.08 5.31
N ALA A 274 -28.27 -1.93 4.84
CA ALA A 274 -28.55 -1.67 3.42
C ALA A 274 -27.83 -0.42 2.90
N VAL A 275 -27.71 0.63 3.73
CA VAL A 275 -26.89 1.80 3.41
C VAL A 275 -25.41 1.43 3.31
N GLY A 276 -24.90 0.62 4.25
CA GLY A 276 -23.52 0.12 4.17
C GLY A 276 -23.24 -0.62 2.87
N VAL A 277 -24.14 -1.51 2.45
CA VAL A 277 -24.05 -2.23 1.17
C VAL A 277 -24.08 -1.26 -0.01
N LEU A 278 -25.01 -0.29 -0.03
CA LEU A 278 -25.09 0.72 -1.10
C LEU A 278 -23.80 1.55 -1.22
N ILE A 279 -23.23 1.98 -0.10
CA ILE A 279 -21.99 2.75 -0.09
C ILE A 279 -20.81 1.88 -0.51
N ASP A 280 -20.74 0.61 -0.08
CA ASP A 280 -19.70 -0.30 -0.54
C ASP A 280 -19.78 -0.52 -2.07
N THR A 281 -20.99 -0.59 -2.62
CA THR A 281 -21.20 -0.60 -4.08
C THR A 281 -20.59 0.64 -4.74
N CYS A 282 -20.79 1.84 -4.18
CA CYS A 282 -20.17 3.06 -4.71
C CYS A 282 -18.64 2.95 -4.79
N PHE A 283 -18.00 2.44 -3.73
CA PHE A 283 -16.53 2.27 -3.69
C PHE A 283 -16.04 1.17 -4.65
N LEU A 284 -16.76 0.04 -4.76
CA LEU A 284 -16.42 -1.03 -5.69
C LEU A 284 -16.65 -0.62 -7.16
N GLU A 285 -17.51 0.37 -7.41
CA GLU A 285 -17.78 0.96 -8.72
C GLU A 285 -16.84 2.08 -9.14
N GLU A 286 -15.96 2.55 -8.24
CA GLU A 286 -14.93 3.54 -8.56
C GLU A 286 -14.00 3.02 -9.67
N PRO A 287 -13.57 3.89 -10.62
CA PRO A 287 -12.63 3.52 -11.67
C PRO A 287 -11.38 2.79 -11.18
N ALA A 288 -10.80 3.20 -10.04
CA ALA A 288 -9.64 2.48 -9.47
C ALA A 288 -9.96 1.04 -9.04
N ALA A 289 -11.16 0.77 -8.49
CA ALA A 289 -11.55 -0.59 -8.11
C ALA A 289 -11.79 -1.47 -9.35
N LYS A 290 -12.39 -0.91 -10.41
CA LYS A 290 -12.50 -1.56 -11.72
C LYS A 290 -11.13 -1.88 -12.31
N ALA A 291 -10.21 -0.92 -12.29
CA ALA A 291 -8.84 -1.11 -12.75
C ALA A 291 -8.12 -2.25 -12.00
N VAL A 292 -8.31 -2.31 -10.68
CA VAL A 292 -7.79 -3.39 -9.85
C VAL A 292 -8.33 -4.75 -10.29
N ARG A 293 -9.61 -4.85 -10.68
CA ARG A 293 -10.19 -6.09 -11.22
C ARG A 293 -9.66 -6.42 -12.60
N ASN A 294 -9.54 -5.43 -13.49
CA ASN A 294 -9.17 -5.62 -14.89
C ASN A 294 -7.71 -6.05 -15.06
N ARG A 295 -6.79 -5.56 -14.23
CA ARG A 295 -5.34 -5.81 -14.37
C ARG A 295 -4.93 -7.28 -14.33
N LYS A 296 -5.73 -8.17 -13.73
CA LYS A 296 -5.45 -9.62 -13.75
C LYS A 296 -5.45 -10.17 -15.17
N ASN A 297 -6.30 -9.62 -16.05
CA ASN A 297 -6.43 -10.07 -17.43
C ASN A 297 -5.16 -9.82 -18.25
N ILE A 298 -4.40 -8.77 -17.94
CA ILE A 298 -3.12 -8.49 -18.61
C ILE A 298 -2.14 -9.65 -18.38
N ILE A 299 -2.02 -10.11 -17.13
CA ILE A 299 -1.15 -11.24 -16.78
C ILE A 299 -1.67 -12.54 -17.40
N ILE A 300 -2.98 -12.81 -17.34
CA ILE A 300 -3.58 -13.99 -17.96
C ILE A 300 -3.27 -14.02 -19.47
N ASN A 301 -3.37 -12.87 -20.15
CA ASN A 301 -3.08 -12.75 -21.58
C ASN A 301 -1.60 -12.98 -21.91
N GLU A 302 -0.69 -12.42 -21.11
CA GLU A 302 0.75 -12.69 -21.29
C GLU A 302 1.06 -14.18 -21.12
N VAL A 303 0.51 -14.82 -20.09
CA VAL A 303 0.74 -16.26 -19.87
C VAL A 303 0.16 -17.11 -21.00
N ARG A 304 -0.98 -16.71 -21.58
CA ARG A 304 -1.52 -17.34 -22.79
C ARG A 304 -0.52 -17.25 -23.95
N HIS A 305 0.02 -16.06 -24.22
CA HIS A 305 1.02 -15.89 -25.28
C HIS A 305 2.28 -16.71 -25.06
N LEU A 306 2.75 -16.82 -23.81
CA LEU A 306 3.88 -17.68 -23.47
C LEU A 306 3.58 -19.17 -23.75
N LEU A 307 2.37 -19.64 -23.43
CA LEU A 307 1.93 -21.02 -23.67
C LEU A 307 1.78 -21.34 -25.17
N GLU A 308 1.31 -20.38 -25.96
CA GLU A 308 1.13 -20.52 -27.41
C GLU A 308 2.49 -20.57 -28.13
N ASN A 309 3.43 -19.71 -27.73
CA ASN A 309 4.73 -19.58 -28.40
C ASN A 309 5.79 -20.58 -27.92
N ASN A 310 5.60 -21.27 -26.78
CA ASN A 310 6.55 -22.27 -26.27
C ASN A 310 6.01 -23.70 -26.40
N SER A 311 6.39 -24.38 -27.49
CA SER A 311 5.87 -25.72 -27.83
C SER A 311 6.52 -26.87 -27.05
N GLU A 312 7.76 -26.75 -26.56
CA GLU A 312 8.52 -27.91 -26.05
C GLU A 312 9.03 -27.82 -24.59
N SER A 313 9.18 -26.64 -24.00
CA SER A 313 9.79 -26.47 -22.67
C SER A 313 8.79 -26.11 -21.55
N ASN A 314 9.20 -26.34 -20.29
CA ASN A 314 8.50 -25.81 -19.12
C ASN A 314 8.69 -24.29 -19.05
N ILE A 315 7.61 -23.58 -18.72
CA ILE A 315 7.59 -22.12 -18.59
C ILE A 315 7.66 -21.79 -17.10
N SER A 316 8.69 -21.04 -16.69
CA SER A 316 8.91 -20.63 -15.31
C SER A 316 8.50 -19.18 -15.11
N ILE A 317 7.56 -18.95 -14.19
CA ILE A 317 6.98 -17.64 -13.91
C ILE A 317 7.13 -17.34 -12.42
N THR A 318 7.47 -16.10 -12.08
CA THR A 318 7.47 -15.64 -10.68
C THR A 318 6.59 -14.41 -10.49
N SER A 319 5.69 -14.45 -9.50
CA SER A 319 4.92 -13.30 -9.01
C SER A 319 5.55 -12.78 -7.73
N LEU A 320 5.92 -11.50 -7.69
CA LEU A 320 6.47 -10.83 -6.52
C LEU A 320 5.36 -10.04 -5.80
N ALA A 321 5.25 -10.22 -4.48
CA ALA A 321 4.14 -9.73 -3.67
C ALA A 321 2.78 -10.17 -4.24
N CYS A 322 2.59 -11.49 -4.28
CA CYS A 322 1.50 -12.14 -5.00
C CYS A 322 0.10 -11.83 -4.43
N GLY A 323 -0.01 -11.43 -3.16
CA GLY A 323 -1.29 -11.17 -2.50
C GLY A 323 -2.23 -12.38 -2.64
N PRO A 324 -3.50 -12.19 -3.06
CA PRO A 324 -4.45 -13.30 -3.21
C PRO A 324 -4.21 -14.14 -4.48
N ALA A 325 -3.34 -13.71 -5.39
CA ALA A 325 -2.95 -14.40 -6.63
C ALA A 325 -4.13 -14.92 -7.48
N GLU A 326 -5.25 -14.19 -7.53
CA GLU A 326 -6.46 -14.59 -8.25
C GLU A 326 -6.19 -14.86 -9.74
N GLU A 327 -5.28 -14.11 -10.36
CA GLU A 327 -4.85 -14.30 -11.75
C GLU A 327 -4.28 -15.70 -12.01
N ILE A 328 -3.64 -16.33 -11.02
CA ILE A 328 -3.08 -17.68 -11.15
C ILE A 328 -4.17 -18.73 -11.24
N PHE A 329 -5.21 -18.58 -10.43
CA PHE A 329 -6.34 -19.50 -10.44
C PHE A 329 -7.15 -19.32 -11.73
N ASP A 330 -7.31 -18.09 -12.21
CA ASP A 330 -7.93 -17.80 -13.49
C ASP A 330 -7.11 -18.41 -14.65
N ILE A 331 -5.77 -18.37 -14.61
CA ILE A 331 -4.89 -19.03 -15.58
C ILE A 331 -5.16 -20.54 -15.63
N TYR A 332 -5.13 -21.23 -14.48
CA TYR A 332 -5.31 -22.68 -14.44
C TYR A 332 -6.73 -23.15 -14.79
N THR A 333 -7.73 -22.29 -14.62
CA THR A 333 -9.12 -22.60 -14.95
C THR A 333 -9.49 -22.24 -16.40
N SER A 334 -8.89 -21.19 -16.97
CA SER A 334 -9.27 -20.68 -18.29
C SER A 334 -8.33 -21.06 -19.44
N LEU A 335 -7.08 -21.45 -19.16
CA LEU A 335 -6.10 -21.75 -20.20
C LEU A 335 -5.84 -23.25 -20.36
N GLU A 336 -5.56 -23.66 -21.60
CA GLU A 336 -5.12 -25.01 -21.91
C GLU A 336 -3.60 -25.17 -21.74
N ARG A 337 -3.11 -26.41 -21.71
CA ARG A 337 -1.66 -26.76 -21.66
C ARG A 337 -0.91 -26.21 -20.44
N THR A 338 -1.63 -25.83 -19.38
CA THR A 338 -1.10 -25.26 -18.13
C THR A 338 -0.23 -26.22 -17.31
N GLY A 339 -0.22 -27.52 -17.63
CA GLY A 339 0.66 -28.51 -17.00
C GLY A 339 2.16 -28.20 -17.14
N LYS A 340 2.54 -27.39 -18.14
CA LYS A 340 3.91 -26.90 -18.38
C LYS A 340 4.30 -25.70 -17.53
N LEU A 341 3.34 -25.02 -16.91
CA LEU A 341 3.60 -23.85 -16.08
C LEU A 341 4.20 -24.28 -14.74
N LYS A 342 5.32 -23.66 -14.39
CA LYS A 342 5.95 -23.71 -13.06
C LYS A 342 5.96 -22.29 -12.51
N ILE A 343 5.05 -22.05 -11.56
CA ILE A 343 4.81 -20.72 -11.01
C ILE A 343 5.38 -20.66 -9.59
N THR A 344 6.08 -19.58 -9.29
CA THR A 344 6.54 -19.26 -7.94
C THR A 344 5.81 -18.01 -7.46
N LEU A 345 5.15 -18.09 -6.32
CA LEU A 345 4.45 -16.97 -5.69
C LEU A 345 5.22 -16.57 -4.45
N LEU A 346 5.74 -15.35 -4.46
CA LEU A 346 6.50 -14.78 -3.36
C LEU A 346 5.66 -13.72 -2.66
N ASP A 347 5.56 -13.83 -1.34
CA ASP A 347 4.97 -12.78 -0.51
C ASP A 347 5.68 -12.72 0.86
N PHE A 348 5.64 -11.55 1.48
CA PHE A 348 6.10 -11.37 2.86
C PHE A 348 4.96 -11.62 3.86
N ASP A 349 3.69 -11.49 3.46
CA ASP A 349 2.57 -11.79 4.34
C ASP A 349 2.28 -13.30 4.34
N ILE A 350 2.68 -13.96 5.43
CA ILE A 350 2.41 -15.38 5.65
C ILE A 350 0.91 -15.75 5.58
N GLN A 351 0.02 -14.81 5.91
CA GLN A 351 -1.43 -15.05 5.84
C GLN A 351 -1.94 -14.98 4.40
N ALA A 352 -1.33 -14.17 3.53
CA ALA A 352 -1.60 -14.20 2.09
C ALA A 352 -1.18 -15.55 1.50
N LEU A 353 0.01 -16.05 1.88
CA LEU A 353 0.48 -17.36 1.43
C LEU A 353 -0.38 -18.51 1.95
N ALA A 354 -0.83 -18.45 3.21
CA ALA A 354 -1.75 -19.45 3.76
C ALA A 354 -3.10 -19.45 3.02
N PHE A 355 -3.62 -18.26 2.70
CA PHE A 355 -4.84 -18.11 1.91
C PHE A 355 -4.71 -18.74 0.52
N VAL A 356 -3.59 -18.49 -0.16
CA VAL A 356 -3.30 -19.09 -1.48
C VAL A 356 -3.09 -20.61 -1.36
N ALA A 357 -2.38 -21.08 -0.34
CA ALA A 357 -2.09 -22.50 -0.11
C ALA A 357 -3.37 -23.35 0.00
N GLU A 358 -4.38 -22.86 0.72
CA GLU A 358 -5.67 -23.55 0.85
C GLU A 358 -6.34 -23.76 -0.52
N LYS A 359 -6.31 -22.73 -1.37
CA LYS A 359 -6.89 -22.79 -2.72
C LYS A 359 -6.07 -23.69 -3.66
N LEU A 360 -4.74 -23.67 -3.55
CA LEU A 360 -3.86 -24.58 -4.30
C LEU A 360 -4.10 -26.05 -3.94
N GLU A 361 -4.33 -26.36 -2.66
CA GLU A 361 -4.66 -27.72 -2.22
C GLU A 361 -6.00 -28.20 -2.79
N LYS A 362 -7.05 -27.37 -2.67
CA LYS A 362 -8.39 -27.68 -3.22
C LYS A 362 -8.34 -27.97 -4.73
N LEU A 363 -7.51 -27.24 -5.47
CA LEU A 363 -7.35 -27.38 -6.92
C LEU A 363 -6.22 -28.34 -7.34
N LYS A 364 -5.51 -28.94 -6.38
CA LYS A 364 -4.37 -29.86 -6.59
C LYS A 364 -3.23 -29.26 -7.43
N LEU A 365 -2.97 -27.96 -7.27
CA LEU A 365 -1.96 -27.21 -8.02
C LEU A 365 -0.57 -27.19 -7.37
N ASN A 366 -0.41 -27.82 -6.20
CA ASN A 366 0.85 -27.86 -5.43
C ASN A 366 2.07 -28.43 -6.18
N LYS A 367 1.86 -29.17 -7.30
CA LYS A 367 2.95 -29.68 -8.15
C LYS A 367 3.47 -28.65 -9.16
N ASN A 368 2.70 -27.59 -9.39
CA ASN A 368 2.97 -26.58 -10.41
C ASN A 368 3.18 -25.20 -9.82
N VAL A 369 2.65 -24.93 -8.63
CA VAL A 369 2.80 -23.66 -7.93
C VAL A 369 3.60 -23.87 -6.64
N THR A 370 4.65 -23.07 -6.46
CA THR A 370 5.50 -23.03 -5.26
C THR A 370 5.27 -21.72 -4.53
N LEU A 371 5.12 -21.77 -3.21
CA LEU A 371 4.99 -20.59 -2.34
C LEU A 371 6.34 -20.30 -1.67
N LEU A 372 6.75 -19.03 -1.68
CA LEU A 372 7.96 -18.55 -1.01
C LEU A 372 7.62 -17.41 -0.05
N HIS A 373 7.81 -17.65 1.25
CA HIS A 373 7.72 -16.62 2.27
C HIS A 373 9.05 -15.87 2.37
N GLN A 374 9.15 -14.73 1.68
CA GLN A 374 10.38 -13.92 1.63
C GLN A 374 10.05 -12.43 1.56
N ASN A 375 10.90 -11.62 2.17
CA ASN A 375 10.77 -10.17 2.15
C ASN A 375 11.64 -9.58 1.03
N LEU A 376 11.01 -8.85 0.08
CA LEU A 376 11.73 -8.22 -1.04
C LEU A 376 12.81 -7.24 -0.57
N ILE A 377 12.64 -6.58 0.58
CA ILE A 377 13.67 -5.72 1.16
C ILE A 377 14.91 -6.55 1.54
N TYR A 378 14.72 -7.72 2.14
CA TYR A 378 15.82 -8.62 2.49
C TYR A 378 16.54 -9.19 1.28
N LEU A 379 15.79 -9.45 0.20
CA LEU A 379 16.37 -9.86 -1.07
C LEU A 379 17.23 -8.75 -1.70
N LEU A 380 16.73 -7.52 -1.74
CA LEU A 380 17.46 -6.39 -2.32
C LEU A 380 18.67 -5.96 -1.48
N THR A 381 18.63 -6.19 -0.18
CA THR A 381 19.75 -5.94 0.74
C THR A 381 20.71 -7.11 0.84
N LYS A 382 20.44 -8.23 0.14
CA LYS A 382 21.22 -9.48 0.13
C LYS A 382 21.30 -10.17 1.49
N LYS A 383 20.39 -9.86 2.42
CA LYS A 383 20.21 -10.59 3.67
C LYS A 383 19.63 -11.99 3.41
N GLU A 384 18.78 -12.08 2.39
CA GLU A 384 18.26 -13.33 1.85
C GLU A 384 18.68 -13.49 0.39
N ILE A 385 18.68 -14.74 -0.07
CA ILE A 385 18.90 -15.09 -1.46
C ILE A 385 17.57 -15.62 -2.01
N LEU A 386 17.16 -15.09 -3.17
CA LEU A 386 15.99 -15.59 -3.86
C LEU A 386 16.34 -16.93 -4.51
N GLN A 387 15.76 -18.01 -4.00
CA GLN A 387 16.08 -19.38 -4.41
C GLN A 387 15.20 -19.86 -5.57
N ILE A 388 15.22 -19.12 -6.67
CA ILE A 388 14.51 -19.48 -7.90
C ILE A 388 15.49 -19.75 -9.04
N LYS A 389 15.05 -20.56 -10.01
CA LYS A 389 15.77 -20.73 -11.28
C LYS A 389 15.59 -19.50 -12.17
N THR A 390 16.24 -19.47 -13.32
CA THR A 390 15.98 -18.43 -14.31
C THR A 390 14.55 -18.55 -14.85
N GLN A 391 13.90 -17.40 -15.04
CA GLN A 391 12.47 -17.27 -15.34
C GLN A 391 12.25 -16.79 -16.76
N ASP A 392 11.12 -17.21 -17.35
CA ASP A 392 10.59 -16.69 -18.62
C ASP A 392 9.82 -15.39 -18.37
N LEU A 393 9.14 -15.28 -17.22
CA LEU A 393 8.41 -14.10 -16.80
C LEU A 393 8.60 -13.84 -15.30
N ILE A 394 8.90 -12.60 -14.92
CA ILE A 394 8.79 -12.12 -13.54
C ILE A 394 7.87 -10.92 -13.54
N TYR A 395 6.83 -10.93 -12.69
CA TYR A 395 5.88 -9.83 -12.64
C TYR A 395 5.52 -9.40 -11.21
N SER A 396 4.99 -8.19 -11.12
CA SER A 396 4.34 -7.64 -9.93
C SER A 396 3.24 -6.68 -10.36
N ILE A 397 2.09 -6.73 -9.69
CA ILE A 397 0.89 -5.99 -10.11
C ILE A 397 0.76 -4.61 -9.43
N GLY A 398 1.06 -4.49 -8.14
CA GLY A 398 0.83 -3.25 -7.37
C GLY A 398 1.88 -2.96 -6.30
N LEU A 399 3.04 -3.62 -6.36
CA LEU A 399 4.11 -3.44 -5.38
C LEU A 399 4.72 -2.03 -5.47
N ILE A 400 5.10 -1.60 -6.68
CA ILE A 400 5.93 -0.39 -6.85
C ILE A 400 5.16 0.90 -6.57
N ASP A 401 3.84 0.82 -6.44
CA ASP A 401 2.97 1.91 -5.97
C ASP A 401 3.40 2.45 -4.60
N TYR A 402 4.13 1.66 -3.80
CA TYR A 402 4.56 2.03 -2.45
C TYR A 402 6.05 2.38 -2.35
N PHE A 403 6.82 2.19 -3.41
CA PHE A 403 8.27 2.31 -3.37
C PHE A 403 8.78 3.42 -4.29
N ASN A 404 9.78 4.15 -3.82
CA ASN A 404 10.48 5.17 -4.60
C ASN A 404 11.31 4.57 -5.75
N ASP A 405 11.77 5.45 -6.62
CA ASP A 405 12.53 5.11 -7.82
C ASP A 405 13.82 4.33 -7.53
N SER A 406 14.56 4.69 -6.47
CA SER A 406 15.81 3.99 -6.13
C SER A 406 15.57 2.52 -5.78
N PHE A 407 14.47 2.23 -5.07
CA PHE A 407 14.07 0.88 -4.76
C PHE A 407 13.61 0.14 -6.01
N VAL A 408 12.80 0.79 -6.86
CA VAL A 408 12.30 0.20 -8.11
C VAL A 408 13.42 -0.16 -9.07
N VAL A 409 14.44 0.70 -9.23
CA VAL A 409 15.62 0.39 -10.05
C VAL A 409 16.40 -0.80 -9.48
N ARG A 410 16.58 -0.88 -8.15
CA ARG A 410 17.20 -2.06 -7.50
C ARG A 410 16.39 -3.34 -7.74
N LEU A 411 15.06 -3.25 -7.66
CA LEU A 411 14.16 -4.34 -7.98
C LEU A 411 14.33 -4.81 -9.42
N PHE A 412 14.37 -3.90 -10.39
CA PHE A 412 14.58 -4.24 -11.81
C PHE A 412 15.93 -4.92 -12.01
N ASN A 413 16.99 -4.45 -11.36
CA ASN A 413 18.33 -5.05 -11.43
C ASN A 413 18.37 -6.47 -10.87
N MET A 414 17.69 -6.70 -9.74
CA MET A 414 17.54 -8.04 -9.17
C MET A 414 16.80 -8.95 -10.15
N ILE A 415 15.64 -8.51 -10.66
CA ILE A 415 14.83 -9.27 -11.62
C ILE A 415 15.63 -9.61 -12.88
N TYR A 416 16.39 -8.65 -13.42
CA TYR A 416 17.28 -8.86 -14.56
C TYR A 416 18.24 -10.04 -14.35
N GLY A 417 18.77 -10.21 -13.13
CA GLY A 417 19.64 -11.33 -12.77
C GLY A 417 18.95 -12.71 -12.86
N TYR A 418 17.63 -12.76 -12.65
CA TYR A 418 16.84 -13.99 -12.65
C TYR A 418 16.08 -14.25 -13.96
N LEU A 419 16.10 -13.34 -14.93
CA LEU A 419 15.52 -13.60 -16.25
C LEU A 419 16.44 -14.43 -17.14
N LYS A 420 15.87 -15.32 -17.95
CA LYS A 420 16.55 -15.93 -19.10
C LYS A 420 16.82 -14.87 -20.18
N PRO A 421 17.80 -15.08 -21.09
CA PRO A 421 17.81 -14.37 -22.37
C PRO A 421 16.47 -14.57 -23.09
N GLY A 422 15.86 -13.49 -23.55
CA GLY A 422 14.50 -13.44 -24.07
C GLY A 422 13.39 -13.44 -23.01
N GLY A 423 13.72 -13.55 -21.72
CA GLY A 423 12.77 -13.48 -20.61
C GLY A 423 12.27 -12.06 -20.37
N LYS A 424 11.06 -11.92 -19.82
CA LYS A 424 10.36 -10.65 -19.67
C LYS A 424 10.11 -10.27 -18.22
N ILE A 425 10.23 -8.99 -17.91
CA ILE A 425 9.69 -8.37 -16.69
C ILE A 425 8.38 -7.63 -17.02
N MET A 426 7.36 -7.74 -16.16
CA MET A 426 6.11 -6.95 -16.25
C MET A 426 5.77 -6.31 -14.90
N ILE A 427 5.73 -4.99 -14.82
CA ILE A 427 5.51 -4.27 -13.57
C ILE A 427 4.34 -3.31 -13.69
N GLY A 428 3.34 -3.50 -12.83
CA GLY A 428 2.15 -2.67 -12.73
C GLY A 428 2.36 -1.44 -11.84
N ASN A 429 1.76 -0.31 -12.21
CA ASN A 429 1.66 0.89 -11.37
C ASN A 429 0.38 1.68 -11.68
N PHE A 430 -0.12 2.43 -10.69
CA PHE A 430 -1.21 3.39 -10.92
C PHE A 430 -0.72 4.65 -11.67
N HIS A 431 -1.37 4.98 -12.78
CA HIS A 431 -1.10 6.20 -13.53
C HIS A 431 -1.68 7.44 -12.83
N PRO A 432 -1.01 8.62 -12.89
CA PRO A 432 -1.54 9.89 -12.38
C PRO A 432 -2.89 10.35 -12.94
N ARG A 433 -3.41 9.67 -13.97
CA ARG A 433 -4.69 9.99 -14.65
C ARG A 433 -5.89 9.35 -13.95
N ASN A 434 -5.62 8.56 -12.92
CA ASN A 434 -6.60 7.95 -12.05
C ASN A 434 -7.54 9.00 -11.46
N THR A 435 -8.77 9.04 -11.95
CA THR A 435 -9.81 9.97 -11.47
C THR A 435 -10.26 9.63 -10.04
N SER A 436 -10.09 8.40 -9.57
CA SER A 436 -10.32 8.04 -8.16
C SER A 436 -9.19 8.48 -7.23
N ARG A 437 -8.10 9.09 -7.74
CA ARG A 437 -6.94 9.49 -6.91
C ARG A 437 -7.33 10.38 -5.74
N GLY A 438 -8.28 11.31 -5.93
CA GLY A 438 -8.76 12.17 -4.85
C GLY A 438 -9.34 11.34 -3.70
N TYR A 439 -10.25 10.42 -4.03
CA TYR A 439 -10.82 9.49 -3.05
C TYR A 439 -9.77 8.63 -2.37
N MET A 440 -8.85 8.06 -3.16
CA MET A 440 -7.78 7.23 -2.62
C MET A 440 -6.90 8.03 -1.67
N ASP A 441 -6.25 9.09 -2.13
CA ASP A 441 -5.24 9.83 -1.35
C ASP A 441 -5.82 10.45 -0.07
N TYR A 442 -7.03 11.03 -0.14
CA TYR A 442 -7.55 11.91 0.91
C TYR A 442 -8.75 11.35 1.69
N ILE A 443 -9.59 10.52 1.08
CA ILE A 443 -10.77 9.97 1.77
C ILE A 443 -10.43 8.62 2.40
N LEU A 444 -9.86 7.70 1.63
CA LEU A 444 -9.47 6.37 2.09
C LEU A 444 -8.07 6.33 2.73
N GLU A 445 -7.34 7.44 2.67
CA GLU A 445 -5.93 7.47 3.05
C GLU A 445 -5.10 6.39 2.31
N TRP A 446 -5.42 6.06 1.08
CA TRP A 446 -4.65 5.16 0.24
C TRP A 446 -3.72 5.95 -0.67
N LYS A 447 -2.64 6.48 -0.08
CA LYS A 447 -1.66 7.28 -0.81
C LYS A 447 -0.63 6.41 -1.53
N LEU A 448 -0.43 6.65 -2.83
CA LEU A 448 0.46 5.90 -3.71
C LEU A 448 1.47 6.80 -4.42
N ILE A 449 2.54 6.19 -4.95
CA ILE A 449 3.48 6.79 -5.90
C ILE A 449 3.01 6.44 -7.30
N TYR A 450 2.35 7.41 -7.93
CA TYR A 450 1.84 7.33 -9.29
C TYR A 450 2.94 7.63 -10.31
N ARG A 451 3.01 6.85 -11.40
CA ARG A 451 4.02 7.01 -12.45
C ARG A 451 3.39 7.05 -13.83
N THR A 452 3.96 7.86 -14.73
CA THR A 452 3.60 7.87 -16.14
C THR A 452 4.43 6.86 -16.94
N GLU A 453 4.14 6.73 -18.22
CA GLU A 453 4.93 6.00 -19.19
C GLU A 453 6.40 6.47 -19.21
N GLU A 454 6.63 7.78 -19.16
CA GLU A 454 7.97 8.39 -19.15
C GLU A 454 8.74 8.05 -17.88
N ASP A 455 8.08 8.03 -16.72
CA ASP A 455 8.69 7.59 -15.47
C ASP A 455 9.14 6.14 -15.56
N MET A 456 8.30 5.25 -16.12
CA MET A 456 8.66 3.84 -16.30
C MET A 456 9.84 3.67 -17.26
N ASN A 457 9.83 4.38 -18.40
CA ASN A 457 10.94 4.38 -19.35
C ASN A 457 12.25 4.84 -18.70
N ARG A 458 12.21 5.92 -17.92
CA ARG A 458 13.38 6.41 -17.18
C ARG A 458 13.91 5.37 -16.19
N LEU A 459 13.03 4.71 -15.42
CA LEU A 459 13.43 3.68 -14.47
C LEU A 459 14.11 2.48 -15.15
N PHE A 460 13.60 2.04 -16.31
CA PHE A 460 14.24 0.98 -17.08
C PHE A 460 15.59 1.39 -17.68
N LEU A 461 15.72 2.64 -18.16
CA LEU A 461 17.00 3.19 -18.64
C LEU A 461 18.05 3.26 -17.52
N GLU A 462 17.65 3.62 -16.31
CA GLU A 462 18.53 3.68 -15.13
C GLU A 462 18.96 2.27 -14.67
N SER A 463 18.12 1.25 -14.87
CA SER A 463 18.38 -0.15 -14.50
C SER A 463 19.42 -0.85 -15.40
N LEU A 464 19.68 -2.13 -15.12
CA LEU A 464 20.52 -3.02 -15.92
C LEU A 464 19.93 -3.36 -17.29
N PHE A 465 18.64 -3.10 -17.53
CA PHE A 465 18.04 -3.23 -18.86
C PHE A 465 18.60 -2.20 -19.85
N LYS A 466 18.98 -1.00 -19.37
CA LYS A 466 19.64 0.06 -20.17
C LYS A 466 18.89 0.45 -21.44
N ARG A 467 17.56 0.38 -21.39
CA ARG A 467 16.65 0.70 -22.49
C ARG A 467 15.31 1.19 -21.95
N GLU A 468 14.52 1.81 -22.82
CA GLU A 468 13.11 2.09 -22.53
C GLU A 468 12.29 0.79 -22.49
N CYS A 469 11.05 0.89 -22.01
CA CYS A 469 10.11 -0.23 -22.01
C CYS A 469 9.98 -0.80 -23.42
N THR A 470 9.98 -2.12 -23.54
CA THR A 470 9.69 -2.79 -24.81
C THR A 470 8.22 -2.63 -25.19
N ASN A 471 7.35 -2.54 -24.19
CA ASN A 471 5.93 -2.26 -24.35
C ASN A 471 5.38 -1.64 -23.05
N ILE A 472 4.29 -0.88 -23.16
CA ILE A 472 3.51 -0.43 -22.01
C ILE A 472 2.03 -0.69 -22.32
N GLN A 473 1.39 -1.51 -21.49
CA GLN A 473 -0.03 -1.82 -21.61
C GLN A 473 -0.84 -1.08 -20.55
N PHE A 474 -2.13 -0.91 -20.81
CA PHE A 474 -3.10 -0.40 -19.85
C PHE A 474 -4.24 -1.40 -19.72
N GLU A 475 -4.81 -1.49 -18.52
CA GLU A 475 -6.11 -2.14 -18.37
C GLU A 475 -7.23 -1.22 -18.90
N GLU A 476 -8.45 -1.74 -19.00
CA GLU A 476 -9.58 -1.12 -19.72
C GLU A 476 -9.96 0.30 -19.22
N GLU A 477 -9.76 0.62 -17.95
CA GLU A 477 -10.02 1.95 -17.37
C GLU A 477 -8.85 2.94 -17.63
N GLY A 478 -7.71 2.46 -18.12
CA GLY A 478 -6.52 3.29 -18.36
C GLY A 478 -5.81 3.78 -17.08
N ILE A 479 -6.08 3.15 -15.94
CA ILE A 479 -5.62 3.58 -14.62
C ILE A 479 -4.42 2.77 -14.15
N ASN A 480 -4.41 1.45 -14.37
CA ASN A 480 -3.22 0.63 -14.12
C ASN A 480 -2.44 0.45 -15.43
N LEU A 481 -1.21 0.95 -15.45
CA LEU A 481 -0.26 0.68 -16.52
C LEU A 481 0.61 -0.53 -16.16
N PHE A 482 1.04 -1.31 -17.15
CA PHE A 482 2.00 -2.39 -17.04
C PHE A 482 3.16 -2.14 -17.97
N ALA A 483 4.32 -1.83 -17.40
CA ALA A 483 5.55 -1.64 -18.16
C ALA A 483 6.27 -2.97 -18.34
N GLU A 484 6.71 -3.22 -19.57
CA GLU A 484 7.39 -4.46 -19.96
C GLU A 484 8.81 -4.19 -20.43
N CYS A 485 9.73 -5.10 -20.11
CA CYS A 485 11.05 -5.09 -20.72
C CYS A 485 11.55 -6.53 -20.94
N ILE A 486 12.23 -6.76 -22.05
CA ILE A 486 12.83 -8.05 -22.39
C ILE A 486 14.32 -7.99 -22.10
N LYS A 487 14.85 -9.04 -21.46
CA LYS A 487 16.28 -9.24 -21.29
C LYS A 487 16.88 -9.80 -22.57
N GLU A 488 17.82 -9.08 -23.17
CA GLU A 488 18.58 -9.54 -24.34
C GLU A 488 19.58 -10.65 -24.01
#